data_AF-A0A1B6CQ03-F1
#
_entry.id   AF-A0A1B6CQ03-F1
#
_cell.length_a   1.000
_cell.length_b   1.000
_cell.length_c   1.000
_cell.angle_alpha   90.00
_cell.angle_beta   90.00
_cell.angle_gamma   90.00
#
_symmetry.space_group_name_H-M   'P 1'
#
loop_
_entity.id
_entity.type
_entity.pdbx_description
1 polymer ?
#
loop_
_entity_poly.entity_id
_entity_poly.type
_entity_poly.pdbx_seq_one_letter_code
_entity_poly.pdbx_strand_id
1 'polypeptide(L)'
;KNAKLDKFAYQFCSLLGSDKESWGFSYTGKLQHNGKSHFYGPPFGKGSVVGIYLDMWKGTLEFFVNRRPLGVAFKNLQGLQLYPMVCSTAAQSAMRIIVAVSQPVDLKLLSLRLLSTDNEIMQTLIRVPGIRISVCII
;
A
#
# COMPACT_ATOMS: atom_id res chain seq x y z
N LYS A 1 -1.63 22.39 7.83
CA LYS A 1 -1.63 22.17 9.29
C LYS A 1 -0.26 21.62 9.68
N ASN A 2 0.38 22.19 10.71
CA ASN A 2 1.74 21.79 11.10
C ASN A 2 1.69 20.50 11.93
N ALA A 3 2.55 19.54 11.58
CA ALA A 3 2.76 18.34 12.39
C ALA A 3 3.40 18.76 13.72
N LYS A 4 2.83 18.31 14.85
CA LYS A 4 3.38 18.59 16.19
C LYS A 4 4.53 17.62 16.46
N LEU A 5 5.75 18.02 16.11
CA LEU A 5 6.95 17.18 16.20
C LEU A 5 7.40 16.93 17.65
N ASP A 6 7.05 17.84 18.56
CA ASP A 6 7.55 17.85 19.94
C ASP A 6 6.82 16.85 20.86
N LYS A 7 5.69 16.30 20.39
CA LYS A 7 4.77 15.52 21.23
C LYS A 7 5.26 14.11 21.57
N PHE A 8 6.22 13.58 20.80
CA PHE A 8 6.65 12.17 20.91
C PHE A 8 8.16 11.98 21.10
N ALA A 9 8.86 13.00 21.62
CA ALA A 9 10.32 13.00 21.75
C ALA A 9 10.92 11.78 22.50
N TYR A 10 10.14 11.11 23.36
CA TYR A 10 10.60 9.96 24.17
C TYR A 10 9.64 8.77 24.17
N GLN A 11 8.72 8.68 23.21
CA GLN A 11 7.72 7.62 23.20
C GLN A 11 7.73 6.84 21.88
N PHE A 12 7.84 5.51 21.98
CA PHE A 12 7.61 4.62 20.84
C PHE A 12 6.12 4.61 20.52
N CYS A 13 5.73 5.26 19.43
CA CYS A 13 4.36 5.30 18.96
C CYS A 13 4.30 5.10 17.44
N SER A 14 3.14 4.69 16.95
CA SER A 14 2.88 4.74 15.52
C SER A 14 2.45 6.16 15.17
N LEU A 15 3.37 6.92 14.55
CA LEU A 15 3.08 8.27 14.10
C LEU A 15 1.98 8.27 13.03
N LEU A 16 2.08 7.34 12.08
CA LEU A 16 1.06 7.13 11.05
C LEU A 16 -0.19 6.49 11.65
N GLY A 17 -1.32 7.15 11.44
CA GLY A 17 -2.62 6.76 11.97
C GLY A 17 -2.93 7.34 13.36
N SER A 18 -2.02 8.13 13.95
CA SER A 18 -2.25 8.80 15.23
C SER A 18 -3.33 9.89 15.16
N ASP A 19 -3.55 10.44 13.97
CA ASP A 19 -4.58 11.42 13.66
C ASP A 19 -5.43 10.99 12.44
N LYS A 20 -6.36 11.86 12.05
CA LYS A 20 -7.26 11.64 10.92
C LYS A 20 -6.63 11.90 9.55
N GLU A 21 -5.40 12.41 9.50
CA GLU A 21 -4.75 12.85 8.27
C GLU A 21 -3.86 11.74 7.68
N SER A 22 -3.73 10.60 8.38
CA SER A 22 -2.87 9.49 7.98
C SER A 22 -3.54 8.12 8.19
N TRP A 23 -3.16 7.15 7.35
CA TRP A 23 -3.62 5.77 7.38
C TRP A 23 -2.38 4.87 7.43
N GLY A 24 -2.21 4.15 8.54
CA GLY A 24 -0.99 3.40 8.83
C GLY A 24 -1.21 1.90 8.95
N PHE A 25 -0.21 1.13 8.55
CA PHE A 25 -0.10 -0.31 8.83
C PHE A 25 1.20 -0.56 9.61
N SER A 26 1.08 -1.14 10.81
CA SER A 26 2.21 -1.43 11.69
C SER A 26 2.76 -2.83 11.46
N TYR A 27 4.07 -3.00 11.67
CA TYR A 27 4.75 -4.30 11.69
C TYR A 27 4.16 -5.30 12.70
N THR A 28 3.39 -4.82 13.67
CA THR A 28 2.64 -5.65 14.62
C THR A 28 1.37 -6.29 14.04
N GLY A 29 1.04 -6.03 12.77
CA GLY A 29 -0.16 -6.57 12.12
C GLY A 29 -1.43 -5.74 12.31
N LYS A 30 -1.30 -4.50 12.83
CA LYS A 30 -2.43 -3.61 13.13
C LYS A 30 -2.54 -2.44 12.16
N LEU A 31 -3.76 -2.11 11.77
CA LEU A 31 -4.09 -0.85 11.11
C LEU A 31 -4.28 0.25 12.14
N GLN A 32 -3.93 1.48 11.76
CA GLN A 32 -4.04 2.66 12.59
C GLN A 32 -4.56 3.84 11.80
N HIS A 33 -5.58 4.50 12.33
CA HIS A 33 -6.17 5.72 11.77
C HIS A 33 -7.00 6.43 12.84
N ASN A 34 -6.89 7.76 12.91
CA ASN A 34 -7.63 8.59 13.86
C ASN A 34 -7.45 8.13 15.33
N GLY A 35 -6.23 7.72 15.69
CA GLY A 35 -5.90 7.23 17.02
C GLY A 35 -6.48 5.86 17.38
N LYS A 36 -7.20 5.20 16.46
CA LYS A 36 -7.79 3.88 16.66
C LYS A 36 -6.89 2.81 16.04
N SER A 37 -6.83 1.64 16.68
CA SER A 37 -6.06 0.50 16.20
C SER A 37 -6.88 -0.79 16.23
N HIS A 38 -6.75 -1.61 15.19
CA HIS A 38 -7.40 -2.91 15.09
C HIS A 38 -6.51 -3.90 14.31
N PHE A 39 -6.72 -5.20 14.56
CA PHE A 39 -6.01 -6.26 13.85
C PHE A 39 -6.46 -6.34 12.40
N TYR A 40 -5.52 -6.62 11.51
CA TYR A 40 -5.76 -6.69 10.07
C TYR A 40 -4.97 -7.82 9.41
N GLY A 41 -3.70 -8.00 9.79
CA GLY A 41 -2.86 -9.03 9.21
C GLY A 41 -1.87 -9.60 10.21
N PRO A 42 -1.08 -10.62 9.79
CA PRO A 42 -0.01 -11.14 10.61
C PRO A 42 1.09 -10.09 10.82
N PRO A 43 1.81 -10.15 11.95
CA PRO A 43 3.00 -9.32 12.14
C PRO A 43 4.08 -9.69 11.11
N PHE A 44 4.96 -8.74 10.83
CA PHE A 44 6.08 -8.89 9.91
C PHE A 44 7.33 -8.22 10.47
N GLY A 45 8.49 -8.50 9.87
CA GLY A 45 9.78 -8.06 10.42
C GLY A 45 10.88 -8.00 9.38
N LYS A 46 12.14 -8.08 9.85
CA LYS A 46 13.33 -8.02 9.01
C LYS A 46 13.22 -9.00 7.83
N GLY A 47 13.54 -8.51 6.62
CA GLY A 47 13.48 -9.29 5.38
C GLY A 47 12.08 -9.39 4.74
N SER A 48 11.03 -8.91 5.40
CA SER A 48 9.69 -8.88 4.82
C SER A 48 9.59 -7.79 3.76
N VAL A 49 8.86 -8.07 2.68
CA VAL A 49 8.50 -7.09 1.65
C VAL A 49 7.05 -6.67 1.86
N VAL A 50 6.83 -5.37 2.07
CA VAL A 50 5.49 -4.79 2.20
C VAL A 50 5.12 -4.10 0.90
N GLY A 51 4.03 -4.54 0.27
CA GLY A 51 3.42 -3.88 -0.89
C GLY A 51 2.27 -2.99 -0.47
N ILE A 52 2.02 -1.93 -1.24
CA ILE A 52 0.96 -0.95 -0.99
C ILE A 52 0.22 -0.71 -2.29
N TYR A 53 -1.06 -1.02 -2.32
CA TYR A 53 -1.93 -0.74 -3.46
C TYR A 53 -2.99 0.28 -3.07
N LEU A 54 -2.87 1.49 -3.65
CA LEU A 54 -3.83 2.57 -3.48
C LEU A 54 -4.62 2.77 -4.77
N ASP A 55 -5.92 2.54 -4.70
CA ASP A 55 -6.86 2.79 -5.79
C ASP A 55 -7.70 4.02 -5.45
N MET A 56 -7.33 5.17 -6.01
CA MET A 56 -8.04 6.44 -5.76
C MET A 56 -9.40 6.51 -6.44
N TRP A 57 -9.66 5.67 -7.44
CA TRP A 57 -10.94 5.63 -8.15
C TRP A 57 -11.97 4.85 -7.33
N LYS A 58 -11.58 3.69 -6.79
CA LYS A 58 -12.38 2.92 -5.83
C LYS A 58 -12.30 3.46 -4.40
N GLY A 59 -11.33 4.33 -4.11
CA GLY A 59 -11.04 4.87 -2.78
C GLY A 59 -10.62 3.82 -1.77
N THR A 60 -9.84 2.83 -2.19
CA THR A 60 -9.40 1.71 -1.35
C THR A 60 -7.88 1.68 -1.20
N LEU A 61 -7.42 1.34 -0.01
CA LEU A 61 -6.01 1.06 0.29
C LEU A 61 -5.88 -0.38 0.78
N GLU A 62 -4.96 -1.14 0.18
CA GLU A 62 -4.67 -2.54 0.51
C GLU A 62 -3.16 -2.72 0.71
N PHE A 63 -2.79 -3.57 1.68
CA PHE A 63 -1.41 -3.93 1.93
C PHE A 63 -1.13 -5.39 1.57
N PHE A 64 0.12 -5.64 1.19
CA PHE A 64 0.63 -6.96 0.88
C PHE A 64 1.81 -7.25 1.78
N VAL A 65 1.94 -8.49 2.25
CA VAL A 65 3.15 -8.95 2.92
C VAL A 65 3.69 -10.15 2.17
N ASN A 66 4.94 -10.06 1.72
CA ASN A 66 5.62 -11.08 0.93
C ASN A 66 4.79 -11.51 -0.29
N ARG A 67 4.27 -10.52 -1.03
CA ARG A 67 3.44 -10.68 -2.24
C ARG A 67 2.07 -11.33 -2.01
N ARG A 68 1.64 -11.48 -0.75
CA ARG A 68 0.32 -11.99 -0.41
C ARG A 68 -0.61 -10.83 -0.04
N PRO A 69 -1.78 -10.68 -0.70
CA PRO A 69 -2.77 -9.67 -0.34
C PRO A 69 -3.32 -9.97 1.05
N LEU A 70 -3.52 -8.90 1.84
CA LEU A 70 -4.17 -8.98 3.16
C LEU A 70 -5.64 -8.52 3.11
N GLY A 71 -6.15 -8.11 1.93
CA GLY A 71 -7.49 -7.59 1.74
C GLY A 71 -7.56 -6.06 1.94
N VAL A 72 -8.73 -5.46 1.71
CA VAL A 72 -8.87 -4.00 1.80
C VAL A 72 -8.70 -3.51 3.24
N ALA A 73 -7.70 -2.67 3.48
CA ALA A 73 -7.40 -2.08 4.78
C ALA A 73 -8.26 -0.85 5.07
N PHE A 74 -8.38 0.06 4.10
CA PHE A 74 -9.14 1.29 4.25
C PHE A 74 -10.01 1.54 3.01
N LYS A 75 -11.13 2.24 3.24
CA LYS A 75 -12.12 2.62 2.23
C LYS A 75 -12.44 4.11 2.35
N ASN A 76 -13.19 4.64 1.40
CA ASN A 76 -13.66 6.03 1.37
C ASN A 76 -12.51 7.05 1.27
N LEU A 77 -11.48 6.72 0.48
CA LEU A 77 -10.31 7.57 0.25
C LEU A 77 -10.43 8.45 -1.01
N GLN A 78 -11.57 8.40 -1.72
CA GLN A 78 -11.77 9.19 -2.93
C GLN A 78 -11.67 10.69 -2.66
N GLY A 79 -11.13 11.44 -3.63
CA GLY A 79 -11.02 12.90 -3.55
C GLY A 79 -9.97 13.42 -2.57
N LEU A 80 -9.30 12.54 -1.82
CA LEU A 80 -8.18 12.91 -0.96
C LEU A 80 -6.88 13.02 -1.76
N GLN A 81 -5.97 13.85 -1.30
CA GLN A 81 -4.60 13.89 -1.82
C GLN A 81 -3.69 13.18 -0.83
N LEU A 82 -3.30 11.95 -1.17
CA LEU A 82 -2.49 11.09 -0.32
C LEU A 82 -1.07 10.96 -0.85
N TYR A 83 -0.11 10.84 0.07
CA TYR A 83 1.29 10.65 -0.23
C TYR A 83 1.81 9.39 0.48
N PRO A 84 2.65 8.59 -0.19
CA PRO A 84 3.29 7.46 0.46
C PRO A 84 4.21 7.97 1.57
N MET A 85 4.09 7.38 2.76
CA MET A 85 4.90 7.74 3.92
C MET A 85 5.24 6.49 4.72
N VAL A 86 6.44 6.47 5.29
CA VAL A 86 6.88 5.43 6.21
C VAL A 86 7.52 6.10 7.42
N CYS A 87 7.26 5.57 8.61
CA CYS A 87 7.91 6.01 9.84
C CYS A 87 8.52 4.81 10.57
N SER A 88 9.68 5.02 11.20
CA SER A 88 10.29 4.05 12.10
C SER A 88 10.82 4.75 13.34
N THR A 89 10.50 4.21 14.50
CA THR A 89 11.10 4.60 15.78
C THR A 89 12.00 3.47 16.32
N ALA A 90 12.16 2.36 15.58
CA ALA A 90 12.94 1.22 16.01
C ALA A 90 14.44 1.45 15.77
N ALA A 91 15.26 1.14 16.78
CA ALA A 91 16.71 1.19 16.63
C ALA A 91 17.18 0.20 15.55
N GLN A 92 18.19 0.59 14.76
CA GLN A 92 18.79 -0.23 13.71
C GLN A 92 17.80 -0.71 12.62
N SER A 93 16.70 0.01 12.40
CA SER A 93 15.79 -0.27 11.29
C SER A 93 16.32 0.34 9.99
N ALA A 94 16.25 -0.41 8.89
CA ALA A 94 16.49 0.10 7.54
C ALA A 94 15.30 -0.26 6.65
N MET A 95 14.89 0.69 5.81
CA MET A 95 13.80 0.54 4.85
C MET A 95 14.31 0.94 3.48
N ARG A 96 13.95 0.17 2.46
CA ARG A 96 14.34 0.43 1.07
C ARG A 96 13.13 0.34 0.18
N ILE A 97 12.91 1.37 -0.62
CA ILE A 97 11.90 1.34 -1.68
C ILE A 97 12.43 0.45 -2.80
N ILE A 98 11.66 -0.59 -3.16
CA ILE A 98 12.01 -1.52 -4.25
C ILE A 98 11.41 -1.01 -5.56
N VAL A 99 10.13 -0.63 -5.53
CA VAL A 99 9.36 -0.15 -6.67
C VAL A 99 8.34 0.87 -6.18
N ALA A 100 8.14 1.92 -6.95
CA ALA A 100 7.08 2.90 -6.75
C ALA A 100 6.57 3.31 -8.14
N VAL A 101 5.32 2.97 -8.43
CA VAL A 101 4.69 3.24 -9.72
C VAL A 101 3.33 3.86 -9.45
N SER A 102 3.00 4.88 -10.24
CA SER A 102 1.68 5.46 -10.30
C SER A 102 1.23 5.45 -11.75
N GLN A 103 0.01 5.01 -12.00
CA GLN A 103 -0.59 5.01 -13.32
C GLN A 103 -1.98 5.66 -13.23
N PRO A 104 -2.31 6.59 -14.15
CA PRO A 104 -3.66 7.09 -14.25
C PRO A 104 -4.60 5.95 -14.64
N VAL A 105 -5.81 5.97 -14.11
CA VAL A 105 -6.85 5.01 -14.52
C VAL A 105 -7.38 5.44 -15.89
N ASP A 106 -7.09 4.65 -16.91
CA ASP A 106 -7.62 4.82 -18.26
C ASP A 106 -8.31 3.54 -18.76
N LEU A 107 -9.04 3.65 -19.88
CA LEU A 107 -9.76 2.52 -20.45
C LEU A 107 -8.80 1.38 -20.82
N LYS A 108 -7.58 1.70 -21.29
CA LYS A 108 -6.58 0.69 -21.67
C LYS A 108 -6.15 -0.15 -20.47
N LEU A 109 -5.84 0.48 -19.34
CA LEU A 109 -5.49 -0.18 -18.09
C LEU A 109 -6.64 -1.03 -17.56
N LEU A 110 -7.87 -0.50 -17.60
CA LEU A 110 -9.06 -1.22 -17.16
C LEU A 110 -9.33 -2.45 -18.05
N SER A 111 -9.27 -2.29 -19.37
CA SER A 111 -9.40 -3.41 -20.31
C SER A 111 -8.31 -4.45 -20.07
N LEU A 112 -7.04 -4.05 -19.96
CA LEU A 112 -5.93 -4.97 -19.67
C LEU A 112 -6.15 -5.72 -18.35
N ARG A 113 -6.66 -5.05 -17.32
CA ARG A 113 -6.92 -5.68 -16.02
C ARG A 113 -8.04 -6.70 -16.10
N LEU A 114 -9.13 -6.40 -16.81
CA LEU A 114 -10.21 -7.35 -17.05
C LEU A 114 -9.70 -8.57 -17.82
N LEU A 115 -8.95 -8.35 -18.90
CA LEU A 115 -8.34 -9.42 -19.69
C LEU A 115 -7.34 -10.23 -18.85
N SER A 116 -6.65 -9.59 -17.89
CA SER A 116 -5.70 -10.28 -16.99
C SER A 116 -6.33 -11.26 -16.01
N THR A 117 -7.65 -11.18 -15.83
CA THR A 117 -8.39 -12.12 -14.97
C THR A 117 -8.65 -13.45 -15.69
N ASP A 118 -8.61 -13.43 -17.02
CA ASP A 118 -8.82 -14.60 -17.87
C ASP A 118 -7.47 -15.20 -18.30
N ASN A 119 -7.24 -16.45 -17.90
CA ASN A 119 -5.98 -17.13 -18.14
C ASN A 119 -5.73 -17.43 -19.63
N GLU A 120 -6.77 -17.74 -20.41
CA GLU A 120 -6.62 -18.07 -21.83
C GLU A 120 -6.30 -16.82 -22.66
N ILE A 121 -6.99 -15.72 -22.35
CA ILE A 121 -6.75 -14.43 -22.98
C ILE A 121 -5.34 -13.92 -22.62
N MET A 122 -4.91 -14.10 -21.37
CA MET A 122 -3.54 -13.74 -20.95
C MET A 122 -2.46 -14.50 -21.70
N GLN A 123 -2.64 -15.81 -21.92
CA GLN A 123 -1.70 -16.60 -22.72
C GLN A 123 -1.62 -16.11 -24.17
N THR A 124 -2.73 -15.62 -24.71
CA THR A 124 -2.79 -15.03 -26.05
C THR A 124 -2.10 -13.66 -26.08
N LEU A 125 -2.31 -12.82 -25.06
CA LEU A 125 -1.70 -11.49 -24.93
C LEU A 125 -0.18 -11.54 -24.77
N ILE A 126 0.37 -12.52 -24.03
CA ILE A 126 1.82 -12.74 -23.89
C ILE A 126 2.48 -12.99 -25.26
N ARG A 127 1.75 -13.56 -26.22
CA ARG A 127 2.25 -13.86 -27.56
C ARG A 127 2.24 -12.65 -28.50
N VAL A 128 1.55 -11.56 -28.13
CA VAL A 128 1.47 -10.36 -28.97
C VAL A 128 2.82 -9.63 -28.94
N PRO A 129 3.52 -9.51 -30.08
CA PRO A 129 4.80 -8.83 -30.13
C PRO A 129 4.65 -7.36 -29.71
N GLY A 130 5.53 -6.89 -28.83
CA GLY A 130 5.50 -5.52 -28.28
C GLY A 130 4.87 -5.40 -26.90
N ILE A 131 4.11 -6.39 -26.43
CA ILE A 131 3.58 -6.43 -25.07
C ILE A 131 4.63 -7.09 -24.16
N ARG A 132 5.52 -6.28 -23.58
CA ARG A 132 6.38 -6.75 -22.49
C ARG A 132 5.59 -6.70 -21.19
N ILE A 133 5.01 -7.83 -20.78
CA ILE A 133 4.37 -7.96 -19.46
C ILE A 133 5.49 -8.02 -18.42
N SER A 134 6.04 -6.84 -18.10
CA SER A 134 6.69 -6.63 -16.83
C SER A 134 5.55 -6.59 -15.83
N VAL A 135 5.25 -7.74 -15.22
CA VAL A 135 4.24 -7.88 -14.17
C VAL A 135 4.62 -6.91 -13.05
N CYS A 136 4.09 -5.68 -13.12
CA CYS A 136 4.20 -4.70 -12.06
C CYS A 136 3.07 -4.97 -11.08
N ILE A 137 3.23 -6.03 -10.29
CA ILE A 137 2.48 -6.16 -9.04
C ILE A 137 3.18 -5.21 -8.06
N ILE A 138 2.51 -4.10 -7.76
CA ILE A 138 2.86 -3.14 -6.70
C ILE A 138 2.54 -3.78 -5.35
#